data_AF-A0A4R0XED2-F1
#
_entry.id   AF-A0A4R0XED2-F1
#
_cell.length_a   1.000
_cell.length_b   1.000
_cell.length_c   1.000
_cell.angle_alpha   90.00
_cell.angle_beta   90.00
_cell.angle_gamma   90.00
#
_symmetry.space_group_name_H-M   'P 1'
#
loop_
_entity.id
_entity.type
_entity.pdbx_description
1 polymer ?
#
loop_
_entity_poly.entity_id
_entity_poly.type
_entity_poly.pdbx_seq_one_letter_code
_entity_poly.pdbx_strand_id
1 'polypeptide(L)'
;MIGSGVGTMSAYDDAMTIANVRGVEKTPPYTVPQAMSSTASANVAQVFGVEGVTYSPSSACTTSALAIGQAMQLIQTGRQQVVLAGGSECLHDNMTLMFDAMHALSRHFNDTPVRASRPYDTARDGFVIASGGRVLVLEALDHALARARIYAKGDGLWSQHRRRGDGDAAR
;
A
#
# COMPACT_ATOMS: atom_id res chain seq x y z
N MET A 1 9.34 -2.12 3.73
CA MET A 1 8.55 -0.94 3.30
C MET A 1 7.22 -1.38 2.73
N ILE A 2 6.22 -1.56 3.59
CA ILE A 2 4.90 -2.03 3.15
C ILE A 2 3.87 -1.06 3.69
N GLY A 3 3.09 -0.44 2.81
CA GLY A 3 2.09 0.55 3.20
C GLY A 3 0.66 0.02 3.17
N SER A 4 -0.22 0.72 3.87
CA SER A 4 -1.69 0.59 3.81
C SER A 4 -2.30 1.99 3.82
N GLY A 5 -3.47 2.16 3.22
CA GLY A 5 -4.19 3.42 3.25
C GLY A 5 -4.70 3.73 4.65
N VAL A 6 -5.40 2.78 5.28
CA VAL A 6 -6.18 3.05 6.51
C VAL A 6 -5.94 2.04 7.64
N GLY A 7 -5.14 0.99 7.43
CA GLY A 7 -4.94 -0.07 8.42
C GLY A 7 -6.19 -0.95 8.58
N THR A 8 -6.26 -1.75 9.66
CA THR A 8 -7.37 -2.70 9.86
C THR A 8 -8.58 -2.03 10.53
N MET A 9 -9.57 -1.63 9.73
CA MET A 9 -10.80 -1.01 10.26
C MET A 9 -11.65 -1.95 11.12
N SER A 10 -11.70 -3.25 10.82
CA SER A 10 -12.48 -4.21 11.62
C SER A 10 -11.99 -4.31 13.06
N ALA A 11 -10.68 -4.44 13.26
CA ALA A 11 -10.09 -4.48 14.59
C ALA A 11 -10.36 -3.21 15.40
N TYR A 12 -10.39 -2.05 14.72
CA TYR A 12 -10.76 -0.79 15.35
C TYR A 12 -12.24 -0.78 15.77
N ASP A 13 -13.15 -1.21 14.89
CA ASP A 13 -14.59 -1.22 15.15
C ASP A 13 -14.98 -2.20 16.27
N ASP A 14 -14.39 -3.40 16.26
CA ASP A 14 -14.56 -4.41 17.31
C ASP A 14 -14.10 -3.86 18.67
N ALA A 15 -12.93 -3.20 18.69
CA ALA A 15 -12.37 -2.62 19.90
C ALA A 15 -13.24 -1.48 20.45
N MET A 16 -13.79 -0.62 19.58
CA MET A 16 -14.71 0.44 19.97
C MET A 16 -16.04 -0.12 20.48
N THR A 17 -16.59 -1.13 19.81
CA THR A 17 -17.78 -1.84 20.27
C THR A 17 -17.58 -2.43 21.67
N ILE A 18 -16.47 -3.14 21.90
CA ILE A 18 -16.16 -3.72 23.21
C ILE A 18 -15.98 -2.62 24.27
N ALA A 19 -15.24 -1.56 23.97
CA ALA A 19 -15.03 -0.46 24.89
C ALA A 19 -16.35 0.20 25.32
N ASN A 20 -17.26 0.42 24.37
CA ASN A 20 -18.56 1.05 24.62
C ASN A 20 -19.52 0.16 25.40
N VAL A 21 -19.54 -1.15 25.14
CA VAL A 21 -20.49 -2.09 25.77
C VAL A 21 -19.97 -2.67 27.08
N ARG A 22 -18.66 -2.91 27.19
CA ARG A 22 -18.04 -3.69 28.28
C ARG A 22 -16.94 -2.94 29.03
N GLY A 23 -16.60 -1.73 28.60
CA GLY A 23 -15.54 -0.91 29.19
C GLY A 23 -14.15 -1.17 28.60
N VAL A 24 -13.27 -0.16 28.71
CA VAL A 24 -11.92 -0.15 28.10
C VAL A 24 -11.03 -1.31 28.57
N GLU A 25 -11.20 -1.78 29.80
CA GLU A 25 -10.44 -2.91 30.38
C GLU A 25 -10.73 -4.25 29.67
N LYS A 26 -11.79 -4.32 28.86
CA LYS A 26 -12.13 -5.51 28.07
C LYS A 26 -11.63 -5.42 26.62
N THR A 27 -11.10 -4.28 26.19
CA THR A 27 -10.59 -4.10 24.84
C THR A 27 -9.28 -4.90 24.66
N PRO A 28 -9.10 -5.61 23.53
CA PRO A 28 -7.88 -6.38 23.29
C PRO A 28 -6.61 -5.49 23.29
N PRO A 29 -5.53 -5.89 23.98
CA PRO A 29 -4.30 -5.09 24.08
C PRO A 29 -3.52 -5.00 22.76
N TYR A 30 -3.86 -5.84 21.78
CA TYR A 30 -3.19 -5.89 20.47
C TYR A 30 -3.90 -5.06 19.38
N THR A 31 -4.98 -4.35 19.74
CA THR A 31 -5.75 -3.52 18.79
C THR A 31 -4.87 -2.46 18.12
N VAL A 32 -3.98 -1.80 18.87
CA VAL A 32 -3.13 -0.74 18.33
C VAL A 32 -2.22 -1.28 17.19
N PRO A 33 -1.41 -2.34 17.40
CA PRO A 33 -0.66 -2.96 16.30
C PRO A 33 -1.48 -3.42 15.09
N GLN A 34 -2.76 -3.75 15.27
CA GLN A 34 -3.66 -4.16 14.18
C GLN A 34 -4.23 -2.96 13.41
N ALA A 35 -4.61 -1.90 14.13
CA ALA A 35 -5.28 -0.73 13.56
C ALA A 35 -4.30 0.27 12.94
N MET A 36 -3.03 0.30 13.38
CA MET A 36 -2.03 1.18 12.78
C MET A 36 -1.84 0.88 11.29
N SER A 37 -1.71 1.93 10.47
CA SER A 37 -1.39 1.80 9.04
C SER A 37 -0.07 1.08 8.77
N SER A 38 0.81 0.99 9.77
CA SER A 38 2.06 0.26 9.72
C SER A 38 1.98 -1.23 10.00
N THR A 39 0.77 -1.76 10.27
CA THR A 39 0.56 -3.15 10.66
C THR A 39 1.21 -4.15 9.70
N ALA A 40 1.08 -3.92 8.39
CA ALA A 40 1.64 -4.81 7.38
C ALA A 40 3.17 -4.86 7.42
N SER A 41 3.83 -3.70 7.53
CA SER A 41 5.30 -3.66 7.59
C SER A 41 5.82 -4.21 8.91
N ALA A 42 5.13 -3.96 10.04
CA ALA A 42 5.52 -4.49 11.34
C ALA A 42 5.43 -6.02 11.38
N ASN A 43 4.32 -6.60 10.92
CA ASN A 43 4.13 -8.05 10.89
C ASN A 43 5.14 -8.73 9.97
N VAL A 44 5.40 -8.19 8.77
CA VAL A 44 6.41 -8.74 7.85
C VAL A 44 7.81 -8.64 8.45
N ALA A 45 8.15 -7.49 9.05
CA ALA A 45 9.46 -7.35 9.69
C ALA A 45 9.66 -8.36 10.83
N GLN A 46 8.63 -8.57 11.65
CA GLN A 46 8.69 -9.52 12.75
C GLN A 46 8.79 -10.97 12.27
N VAL A 47 7.97 -11.38 11.30
CA VAL A 47 7.94 -12.77 10.80
C VAL A 47 9.23 -13.15 10.07
N PHE A 48 9.79 -12.22 9.29
CA PHE A 48 11.00 -12.47 8.50
C PHE A 48 12.30 -12.02 9.18
N GLY A 49 12.24 -11.53 10.42
CA GLY A 49 13.43 -11.07 11.16
C GLY A 49 14.16 -9.91 10.47
N VAL A 50 13.42 -8.94 9.93
CA VAL A 50 14.00 -7.81 9.19
C VAL A 50 14.58 -6.79 10.17
N GLU A 51 15.89 -6.63 10.16
CA GLU A 51 16.62 -5.66 11.00
C GLU A 51 16.96 -4.35 10.26
N GLY A 52 16.67 -4.29 8.95
CA GLY A 52 16.92 -3.11 8.11
C GLY A 52 15.83 -2.03 8.23
N VAL A 53 15.85 -1.09 7.26
CA VAL A 53 14.91 0.04 7.25
C VAL A 53 13.46 -0.44 7.15
N THR A 54 12.68 -0.15 8.19
CA THR A 54 11.28 -0.58 8.31
C THR A 54 10.38 0.60 8.66
N TYR A 55 9.56 1.03 7.70
CA TYR A 55 8.44 1.95 7.91
C TYR A 55 7.38 1.73 6.83
N SER A 56 6.22 2.35 7.03
CA SER A 56 5.03 2.19 6.18
C SER A 56 4.61 3.54 5.61
N PRO A 57 4.95 3.86 4.35
CA PRO A 57 4.43 5.07 3.73
C PRO A 57 2.93 4.93 3.47
N SER A 58 2.23 6.06 3.39
CA SER A 58 0.81 6.11 2.99
C SER A 58 0.58 7.35 2.13
N SER A 59 -0.02 7.14 0.97
CA SER A 59 -0.40 8.17 -0.01
C SER A 59 -1.68 7.77 -0.75
N ALA A 60 -2.68 7.32 0.03
CA ALA A 60 -3.96 6.80 -0.46
C ALA A 60 -3.76 5.70 -1.53
N CYS A 61 -4.41 5.79 -2.68
CA CYS A 61 -4.33 4.78 -3.76
C CYS A 61 -2.91 4.57 -4.34
N THR A 62 -1.98 5.49 -4.08
CA THR A 62 -0.59 5.40 -4.58
C THR A 62 0.40 4.83 -3.57
N THR A 63 -0.09 4.39 -2.41
CA THR A 63 0.73 3.94 -1.27
C THR A 63 1.77 2.89 -1.64
N SER A 64 1.37 1.85 -2.38
CA SER A 64 2.29 0.77 -2.79
C SER A 64 3.33 1.25 -3.81
N ALA A 65 2.95 2.14 -4.73
CA ALA A 65 3.88 2.75 -5.68
C ALA A 65 4.90 3.65 -4.98
N LEU A 66 4.46 4.42 -3.97
CA LEU A 66 5.35 5.22 -3.12
C LEU A 66 6.34 4.32 -2.35
N ALA A 67 5.86 3.22 -1.76
CA ALA A 67 6.70 2.26 -1.06
C ALA A 67 7.78 1.65 -1.97
N ILE A 68 7.41 1.27 -3.21
CA ILE A 68 8.35 0.77 -4.22
C ILE A 68 9.38 1.84 -4.58
N GLY A 69 8.94 3.08 -4.81
CA GLY A 69 9.83 4.20 -5.13
C GLY A 69 10.87 4.49 -4.05
N GLN A 70 10.42 4.57 -2.79
CA GLN A 70 11.31 4.80 -1.66
C GLN A 70 12.28 3.64 -1.45
N ALA A 71 11.84 2.40 -1.64
CA ALA A 71 12.69 1.23 -1.60
C ALA A 71 13.77 1.26 -2.71
N MET A 72 13.39 1.64 -3.94
CA MET A 72 14.34 1.85 -5.03
C MET A 72 15.36 2.94 -4.68
N GLN A 73 14.92 4.06 -4.10
CA GLN A 73 15.81 5.14 -3.69
C GLN A 73 16.82 4.67 -2.62
N LEU A 74 16.40 3.85 -1.66
CA LEU A 74 17.33 3.28 -0.66
C LEU A 74 18.39 2.39 -1.31
N ILE A 75 18.01 1.59 -2.30
CA ILE A 75 18.93 0.71 -3.03
C ILE A 75 19.90 1.53 -3.87
N GLN A 76 19.39 2.51 -4.63
CA GLN A 76 20.19 3.38 -5.49
C GLN A 76 21.18 4.24 -4.69
N THR A 77 20.81 4.65 -3.48
CA THR A 77 21.70 5.43 -2.59
C THR A 77 22.63 4.56 -1.76
N GLY A 78 22.64 3.23 -1.98
CA GLY A 78 23.49 2.28 -1.25
C GLY A 78 23.11 2.10 0.22
N ARG A 79 21.95 2.61 0.67
CA ARG A 79 21.51 2.53 2.06
C ARG A 79 20.99 1.15 2.43
N GLN A 80 20.48 0.38 1.47
CA GLN A 80 20.04 -1.02 1.65
C GLN A 80 20.36 -1.80 0.38
N GLN A 81 20.70 -3.09 0.50
CA GLN A 81 20.93 -3.95 -0.67
C GLN A 81 19.68 -4.73 -1.10
N VAL A 82 18.79 -5.04 -0.15
CA VAL A 82 17.54 -5.76 -0.36
C VAL A 82 16.43 -5.05 0.41
N VAL A 83 15.29 -4.84 -0.23
CA VAL A 83 14.11 -4.22 0.40
C VAL A 83 12.85 -4.96 -0.02
N LEU A 84 12.04 -5.36 0.97
CA LEU A 84 10.66 -5.80 0.74
C LEU A 84 9.76 -4.57 0.58
N ALA A 85 9.17 -4.39 -0.60
CA ALA A 85 8.42 -3.21 -0.96
C ALA A 85 7.02 -3.55 -1.48
N GLY A 86 5.98 -2.85 -1.01
CA GLY A 86 4.63 -3.07 -1.53
C GLY A 86 3.54 -2.44 -0.69
N GLY A 87 2.37 -3.08 -0.69
CA GLY A 87 1.26 -2.64 0.14
C GLY A 87 0.14 -3.65 0.24
N SER A 88 -0.77 -3.39 1.16
CA SER A 88 -1.97 -4.20 1.39
C SER A 88 -3.11 -3.34 1.88
N GLU A 89 -4.32 -3.72 1.50
CA GLU A 89 -5.55 -3.09 1.97
C GLU A 89 -6.64 -4.15 2.23
N CYS A 90 -7.39 -3.95 3.31
CA CYS A 90 -8.54 -4.78 3.65
C CYS A 90 -9.85 -4.03 3.35
N LEU A 91 -10.88 -4.78 2.95
CA LEU A 91 -12.22 -4.22 2.78
C LEU A 91 -12.94 -4.18 4.13
N HIS A 92 -13.68 -3.10 4.35
CA HIS A 92 -14.57 -2.95 5.48
C HIS A 92 -15.82 -2.17 5.07
N ASP A 93 -16.96 -2.46 5.68
CA ASP A 93 -18.23 -1.80 5.36
C ASP A 93 -18.14 -0.30 5.63
N ASN A 94 -17.53 0.11 6.74
CA ASN A 94 -17.28 1.53 7.05
C ASN A 94 -16.45 2.22 5.95
N MET A 95 -15.47 1.53 5.34
CA MET A 95 -14.68 2.10 4.23
C MET A 95 -15.55 2.25 2.98
N THR A 96 -16.31 1.21 2.66
CA THR A 96 -17.22 1.20 1.50
C THR A 96 -18.29 2.29 1.65
N LEU A 97 -18.85 2.46 2.84
CA LEU A 97 -19.81 3.50 3.19
C LEU A 97 -19.23 4.90 2.95
N MET A 98 -17.99 5.16 3.37
CA MET A 98 -17.35 6.47 3.16
C MET A 98 -17.19 6.80 1.67
N PHE A 99 -16.81 5.82 0.84
CA PHE A 99 -16.71 6.01 -0.61
C PHE A 99 -18.08 6.09 -1.28
N ASP A 100 -19.07 5.37 -0.79
CA ASP A 100 -20.44 5.48 -1.30
C ASP A 100 -21.04 6.83 -0.92
N ALA A 101 -20.83 7.35 0.28
CA ALA A 101 -21.33 8.66 0.71
C ALA A 101 -20.82 9.82 -0.16
N MET A 102 -19.62 9.69 -0.75
CA MET A 102 -19.09 10.67 -1.71
C MET A 102 -19.46 10.37 -3.18
N HIS A 103 -20.28 9.36 -3.42
CA HIS A 103 -20.74 8.93 -4.74
C HIS A 103 -19.59 8.50 -5.67
N ALA A 104 -18.54 7.90 -5.12
CA ALA A 104 -17.38 7.47 -5.90
C ALA A 104 -17.47 6.02 -6.43
N LEU A 105 -18.39 5.22 -5.88
CA LEU A 105 -18.59 3.82 -6.24
C LEU A 105 -19.61 3.64 -7.37
N SER A 106 -19.44 2.60 -8.18
CA SER A 106 -20.41 2.19 -9.20
C SER A 106 -21.74 1.76 -8.56
N ARG A 107 -22.88 2.17 -9.13
CA ARG A 107 -24.23 1.95 -8.58
C ARG A 107 -25.23 1.41 -9.59
N HIS A 108 -25.06 1.67 -10.88
CA HIS A 108 -25.99 1.29 -11.93
C HIS A 108 -25.82 -0.15 -12.43
N PHE A 109 -24.78 -0.86 -11.95
CA PHE A 109 -24.46 -2.22 -12.39
C PHE A 109 -24.60 -3.27 -11.29
N ASN A 110 -25.39 -2.99 -10.26
CA ASN A 110 -25.63 -3.92 -9.14
C ASN A 110 -26.22 -5.27 -9.60
N ASP A 111 -27.08 -5.26 -10.63
CA ASP A 111 -27.65 -6.50 -11.21
C ASP A 111 -26.66 -7.25 -12.12
N THR A 112 -25.56 -6.60 -12.53
CA THR A 112 -24.51 -7.19 -13.38
C THR A 112 -23.10 -6.86 -12.85
N PRO A 113 -22.75 -7.31 -11.63
CA PRO A 113 -21.58 -6.82 -10.91
C PRO A 113 -20.24 -7.08 -11.62
N VAL A 114 -20.14 -8.19 -12.36
CA VAL A 114 -18.95 -8.53 -13.18
C VAL A 114 -18.65 -7.51 -14.28
N ARG A 115 -19.61 -6.63 -14.61
CA ARG A 115 -19.43 -5.55 -15.60
C ARG A 115 -19.22 -4.17 -14.96
N ALA A 116 -19.27 -4.03 -13.63
CA ALA A 116 -19.29 -2.73 -12.97
C ALA A 116 -17.98 -1.95 -13.14
N SER A 117 -16.82 -2.60 -13.02
CA SER A 117 -15.52 -1.96 -13.24
C SER A 117 -15.21 -1.85 -14.74
N ARG A 118 -15.33 -0.64 -15.29
CA ARG A 118 -15.19 -0.36 -16.73
C ARG A 118 -14.42 0.95 -17.00
N PRO A 119 -13.11 0.98 -16.74
CA PRO A 119 -12.32 2.20 -16.96
C PRO A 119 -12.42 2.65 -18.42
N TYR A 120 -12.52 3.98 -18.61
CA TYR A 120 -12.63 4.65 -19.91
C TYR A 120 -13.92 4.41 -20.71
N ASP A 121 -14.82 3.53 -20.26
CA ASP A 121 -16.13 3.31 -20.88
C ASP A 121 -17.03 4.55 -20.73
N THR A 122 -17.89 4.82 -21.71
CA THR A 122 -18.80 6.00 -21.70
C THR A 122 -19.90 5.89 -20.65
N ALA A 123 -20.29 4.66 -20.29
CA ALA A 123 -21.29 4.37 -19.26
C ALA A 123 -20.66 4.05 -17.90
N ARG A 124 -19.38 4.37 -17.67
CA ARG A 124 -18.75 4.24 -16.34
C ARG A 124 -19.42 5.18 -15.34
N ASP A 125 -19.63 4.71 -14.12
CA ASP A 125 -20.38 5.44 -13.09
C ASP A 125 -19.71 5.44 -11.71
N GLY A 126 -18.45 4.99 -11.64
CA GLY A 126 -17.66 4.94 -10.41
C GLY A 126 -16.64 3.81 -10.47
N PHE A 127 -15.83 3.66 -9.42
CA PHE A 127 -14.95 2.50 -9.28
C PHE A 127 -15.62 1.40 -8.45
N VAL A 128 -15.08 0.18 -8.54
CA VAL A 128 -15.47 -0.93 -7.66
C VAL A 128 -14.36 -1.10 -6.63
N ILE A 129 -14.69 -0.90 -5.35
CA ILE A 129 -13.72 -1.03 -4.26
C ILE A 129 -13.30 -2.51 -4.11
N ALA A 130 -12.03 -2.73 -3.81
CA ALA A 130 -11.45 -4.06 -3.69
C ALA A 130 -10.42 -4.09 -2.55
N SER A 131 -10.15 -5.30 -2.05
CA SER A 131 -9.03 -5.58 -1.14
C SER A 131 -7.93 -6.35 -1.87
N GLY A 132 -6.74 -6.37 -1.27
CA GLY A 132 -5.65 -7.18 -1.75
C GLY A 132 -4.32 -6.76 -1.17
N GLY A 133 -3.26 -7.48 -1.52
CA GLY A 133 -1.92 -7.13 -1.12
C GLY A 133 -0.89 -7.73 -2.06
N ARG A 134 0.23 -7.02 -2.22
CA ARG A 134 1.37 -7.51 -2.99
C ARG A 134 2.66 -6.90 -2.46
N VAL A 135 3.69 -7.74 -2.42
CA VAL A 135 5.06 -7.37 -2.03
C VAL A 135 6.01 -7.82 -3.12
N LEU A 136 7.01 -6.97 -3.38
CA LEU A 136 8.14 -7.24 -4.27
C LEU A 136 9.41 -7.33 -3.43
N VAL A 137 10.31 -8.23 -3.81
CA VAL A 137 11.69 -8.22 -3.34
C VAL A 137 12.49 -7.37 -4.32
N LEU A 138 12.97 -6.21 -3.86
CA LEU A 138 13.82 -5.33 -4.66
C LEU A 138 15.26 -5.48 -4.19
N GLU A 139 16.18 -5.57 -5.14
CA GLU A 139 17.60 -5.82 -4.85
C GLU A 139 18.51 -4.95 -5.71
N ALA A 140 19.70 -4.64 -5.20
CA ALA A 140 20.77 -4.08 -6.03
C ALA A 140 21.11 -5.06 -7.17
N LEU A 141 21.37 -4.53 -8.37
CA LEU A 141 21.55 -5.35 -9.58
C LEU A 141 22.69 -6.37 -9.43
N ASP A 142 23.85 -5.92 -8.96
CA ASP A 142 25.02 -6.79 -8.77
C ASP A 142 24.75 -7.91 -7.75
N HIS A 143 23.98 -7.59 -6.70
CA HIS A 143 23.55 -8.57 -5.71
C HIS A 143 22.56 -9.58 -6.29
N ALA A 144 21.57 -9.13 -7.07
CA ALA A 144 20.58 -9.99 -7.71
C ALA A 144 21.23 -10.94 -8.73
N LEU A 145 22.16 -10.44 -9.56
CA LEU A 145 22.86 -11.22 -10.57
C LEU A 145 23.62 -12.42 -9.99
N ALA A 146 24.07 -12.33 -8.74
CA ALA A 146 24.79 -13.40 -8.07
C ALA A 146 23.90 -14.55 -7.57
N ARG A 147 22.58 -14.34 -7.38
CA ARG A 147 21.75 -15.32 -6.65
C ARG A 147 20.28 -15.43 -7.02
N ALA A 148 19.74 -14.51 -7.82
CA ALA A 148 18.30 -14.38 -7.98
C ALA A 148 17.88 -14.37 -9.46
N ARG A 149 16.67 -14.85 -9.71
CA ARG A 149 15.98 -14.65 -10.98
C ARG A 149 15.43 -13.23 -11.05
N ILE A 150 15.80 -12.50 -12.10
CA ILE A 150 15.36 -11.11 -12.31
C ILE A 150 14.11 -11.11 -13.19
N TYR A 151 13.00 -10.56 -12.67
CA TYR A 151 11.74 -10.42 -13.41
C TYR A 151 11.63 -9.10 -14.18
N ALA A 152 12.21 -8.03 -13.64
CA ALA A 152 12.24 -6.71 -14.23
C ALA A 152 13.42 -5.91 -13.65
N LYS A 153 13.89 -4.92 -14.40
CA LYS A 153 14.86 -3.93 -13.94
C LYS A 153 14.17 -2.57 -13.87
N GLY A 154 14.33 -1.86 -12.76
CA GLY A 154 13.82 -0.50 -12.60
C GLY A 154 14.94 0.53 -12.76
N ASP A 155 14.77 1.49 -13.65
CA ASP A 155 15.78 2.55 -13.91
C ASP A 155 15.54 3.84 -13.09
N GLY A 156 14.54 3.85 -12.20
CA GLY A 156 14.25 4.94 -11.25
C GLY A 156 12.77 5.31 -11.16
N LEU A 157 12.35 5.91 -10.03
CA LEU A 157 11.01 6.48 -9.87
C LEU A 157 11.07 8.01 -10.10
N TRP A 158 10.35 8.49 -11.12
CA TRP A 158 10.21 9.92 -11.41
C TRP A 158 9.24 10.58 -10.42
N SER A 159 9.73 11.24 -9.37
CA SER A 159 8.93 12.26 -8.69
C SER A 159 8.87 13.50 -9.57
N GLN A 160 7.69 14.11 -9.72
CA GLN A 160 7.43 15.23 -10.65
C GLN A 160 8.09 16.57 -10.24
N HIS A 161 9.38 16.56 -9.96
CA HIS A 161 10.21 17.75 -9.93
C HIS A 161 11.45 17.54 -10.80
N ARG A 162 11.21 17.30 -12.09
CA ARG A 162 12.23 17.59 -13.09
C ARG A 162 12.42 19.10 -13.07
N ARG A 163 13.54 19.58 -12.51
CA ARG A 163 13.97 20.97 -12.69
C ARG A 163 13.93 21.25 -14.20
N ARG A 164 13.07 22.19 -14.58
CA ARG A 164 13.09 22.74 -15.93
C ARG A 164 14.43 23.46 -16.10
N GLY A 165 15.24 22.98 -17.04
CA GLY A 165 16.45 23.66 -17.50
C GLY A 165 17.73 23.17 -16.84
N ASP A 166 18.40 22.22 -17.50
CA ASP A 166 19.78 22.43 -17.98
C ASP A 166 19.85 21.73 -19.34
N GLY A 167 19.78 22.54 -20.38
CA GLY A 167 20.07 22.13 -21.75
C GLY A 167 21.58 22.11 -21.98
N ASP A 168 21.98 21.29 -22.95
CA ASP A 168 23.27 21.27 -23.63
C ASP A 168 24.55 21.07 -22.80
N ALA A 169 24.96 19.79 -22.69
CA ALA A 169 26.30 19.36 -23.05
C ALA A 169 26.39 17.83 -23.13
N ALA A 170 26.06 17.25 -24.29
CA ALA A 170 26.82 16.20 -24.97
C ALA A 170 25.96 15.45 -26.00
N ARG A 171 26.26 15.77 -27.27
CA ARG A 171 25.91 15.08 -28.54
C ARG A 171 24.58 15.46 -29.18
#